data_AF-A0A6M2R7S7-F1
#
_entry.id   AF-A0A6M2R7S7-F1
#
_cell.length_a   1.000
_cell.length_b   1.000
_cell.length_c   1.000
_cell.angle_alpha   90.00
_cell.angle_beta   90.00
_cell.angle_gamma   90.00
#
_symmetry.space_group_name_H-M   'P 1'
#
loop_
_entity.id
_entity.type
_entity.pdbx_description
1 polymer ?
#
loop_
_entity_poly.entity_id
_entity_poly.type
_entity_poly.pdbx_seq_one_letter_code
_entity_poly.pdbx_strand_id
1 'polypeptide(L)'
;HVPRAVFVDLEPTVVDEVRTGTYRQLFHPEQLITGKEDAANNYARGHYTIGKEIVDLVLDRIRKLADQCTGLQGFLIFHSFGGGTGSGFTSLLMERLSVDYGKKSKLEFAIYPAPQVSTAVVEPYNSILTTHTTLEHSDCAFMVDNEAIYDICRRNLDIERPTYTNLNRLIGQIVSSITASLRFDGALNVDLTEFQTNLVPYPRIHFPLVTYAPVISAEKAYHEQLSVAEITNACFEPANQMVKCDPRHGKYMACCMLYRGDVVPKDVNAAIATIKTKRTIQFVDWCPTGFKVGINYQPPTVVPGGDLAKVQRAVCMLSNTTAIAEAWARLDHKFDLMYAKRAFVHWYVGEG
;
A
#
# COMPACT_ATOMS: atom_id res chain seq x y z
N HIS A 1 -21.28 -5.65 13.82
CA HIS A 1 -21.03 -4.75 12.68
C HIS A 1 -20.32 -5.57 11.60
N VAL A 2 -20.68 -5.41 10.33
CA VAL A 2 -20.10 -6.19 9.22
C VAL A 2 -19.15 -5.29 8.43
N PRO A 3 -17.91 -5.71 8.12
CA PRO A 3 -16.99 -4.94 7.28
C PRO A 3 -17.54 -4.73 5.88
N ARG A 4 -17.29 -3.54 5.31
CA ARG A 4 -17.54 -3.24 3.89
C ARG A 4 -16.31 -3.67 3.08
N ALA A 5 -16.10 -4.97 2.98
CA ALA A 5 -14.96 -5.58 2.30
C ALA A 5 -15.45 -6.65 1.33
N VAL A 6 -14.71 -6.85 0.23
CA VAL A 6 -14.89 -7.98 -0.69
C VAL A 6 -13.52 -8.62 -0.84
N PHE A 7 -13.45 -9.92 -0.59
CA PHE A 7 -12.27 -10.74 -0.81
C PHE A 7 -12.49 -11.52 -2.10
N VAL A 8 -11.55 -11.42 -3.02
CA VAL A 8 -11.62 -12.10 -4.30
C VAL A 8 -10.29 -12.81 -4.54
N ASP A 9 -10.37 -14.09 -4.85
CA ASP A 9 -9.25 -14.85 -5.36
C ASP A 9 -9.74 -15.84 -6.44
N LEU A 10 -8.88 -16.17 -7.40
CA LEU A 10 -9.21 -17.12 -8.47
C LEU A 10 -9.06 -18.57 -8.02
N GLU A 11 -8.37 -18.81 -6.91
CA GLU A 11 -8.35 -20.09 -6.20
C GLU A 11 -8.95 -19.98 -4.78
N PRO A 12 -9.43 -21.09 -4.19
CA PRO A 12 -10.12 -21.02 -2.91
C PRO A 12 -9.21 -20.96 -1.68
N THR A 13 -7.94 -21.38 -1.80
CA THR A 13 -7.04 -21.69 -0.66
C THR A 13 -6.99 -20.58 0.38
N VAL A 14 -6.63 -19.36 -0.02
CA VAL A 14 -6.42 -18.24 0.92
C VAL A 14 -7.74 -17.72 1.49
N VAL A 15 -8.80 -17.70 0.69
CA VAL A 15 -10.12 -17.24 1.14
C VAL A 15 -10.78 -18.26 2.08
N ASP A 16 -10.50 -19.56 1.91
CA ASP A 16 -10.97 -20.62 2.80
C ASP A 16 -10.35 -20.53 4.21
N GLU A 17 -9.12 -20.04 4.32
CA GLU A 17 -8.53 -19.71 5.63
C GLU A 17 -9.33 -18.60 6.33
N VAL A 18 -9.85 -17.62 5.59
CA VAL A 18 -10.73 -16.57 6.16
C VAL A 18 -12.08 -17.16 6.58
N ARG A 19 -12.63 -18.08 5.78
CA ARG A 19 -13.91 -18.77 6.08
C ARG A 19 -13.83 -19.69 7.29
N THR A 20 -12.64 -20.20 7.62
CA THR A 20 -12.45 -21.16 8.72
C THR A 20 -11.73 -20.56 9.93
N GLY A 21 -11.04 -19.44 9.76
CA GLY A 21 -10.24 -18.77 10.77
C GLY A 21 -11.04 -18.06 11.87
N THR A 22 -10.30 -17.37 12.75
CA THR A 22 -10.85 -16.71 13.95
C THR A 22 -11.97 -15.71 13.62
N TYR A 23 -11.88 -15.01 12.50
CA TYR A 23 -12.84 -13.99 12.07
C TYR A 23 -13.91 -14.49 11.07
N ARG A 24 -14.13 -15.81 10.98
CA ARG A 24 -15.08 -16.42 10.03
C ARG A 24 -16.51 -15.87 10.09
N GLN A 25 -16.96 -15.38 11.25
CA GLN A 25 -18.30 -14.82 11.44
C GLN A 25 -18.35 -13.29 11.23
N LEU A 26 -17.21 -12.66 10.96
CA LEU A 26 -17.13 -11.20 10.85
C LEU A 26 -17.59 -10.71 9.47
N PHE A 27 -17.25 -11.44 8.41
CA PHE A 27 -17.52 -11.07 7.03
C PHE A 27 -18.81 -11.71 6.50
N HIS A 28 -19.48 -11.04 5.56
CA HIS A 28 -20.62 -11.65 4.91
C HIS A 28 -20.12 -12.77 3.97
N PRO A 29 -20.65 -14.00 4.02
CA PRO A 29 -20.14 -15.11 3.20
C PRO A 29 -20.13 -14.81 1.70
N GLU A 30 -21.12 -14.05 1.22
CA GLU A 30 -21.20 -13.65 -0.19
C GLU A 30 -20.15 -12.61 -0.63
N GLN A 31 -19.42 -12.01 0.31
CA GLN A 31 -18.28 -11.13 0.02
C GLN A 31 -16.97 -11.91 -0.13
N LEU A 32 -16.96 -13.21 0.15
CA LEU A 32 -15.80 -14.09 0.04
C LEU A 32 -15.91 -14.88 -1.26
N ILE A 33 -15.39 -14.30 -2.35
CA ILE A 33 -15.57 -14.80 -3.72
C ILE A 33 -14.32 -15.58 -4.12
N THR A 34 -14.52 -16.81 -4.60
CA THR A 34 -13.44 -17.72 -4.98
C THR A 34 -13.73 -18.32 -6.35
N GLY A 35 -12.73 -18.33 -7.23
CA GLY A 35 -12.72 -19.14 -8.43
C GLY A 35 -12.39 -20.61 -8.13
N LYS A 36 -12.17 -21.38 -9.19
CA LYS A 36 -11.76 -22.79 -9.12
C LYS A 36 -10.33 -23.02 -9.59
N GLU A 37 -9.81 -22.12 -10.42
CA GLU A 37 -8.54 -22.25 -11.10
C GLU A 37 -7.80 -20.93 -10.98
N ASP A 38 -6.53 -21.00 -10.59
CA ASP A 38 -5.73 -19.81 -10.38
C ASP A 38 -5.26 -19.19 -11.70
N ALA A 39 -4.69 -17.98 -11.60
CA ALA A 39 -4.02 -17.34 -12.72
C ALA A 39 -2.60 -17.87 -12.95
N ALA A 40 -2.08 -18.81 -12.13
CA ALA A 40 -0.76 -19.43 -12.27
C ALA A 40 0.40 -18.44 -12.53
N ASN A 41 0.42 -17.32 -11.80
CA ASN A 41 1.37 -16.21 -12.01
C ASN A 41 1.37 -15.59 -13.43
N ASN A 42 0.26 -15.68 -14.16
CA ASN A 42 0.12 -15.14 -15.50
C ASN A 42 -0.91 -14.00 -15.53
N TYR A 43 -0.45 -12.78 -15.83
CA TYR A 43 -1.32 -11.61 -16.02
C TYR A 43 -2.46 -11.88 -17.01
N ALA A 44 -2.17 -12.51 -18.16
CA ALA A 44 -3.16 -12.72 -19.21
C ALA A 44 -4.31 -13.61 -18.74
N ARG A 45 -4.03 -14.62 -17.91
CA ARG A 45 -5.08 -15.44 -17.28
C ARG A 45 -5.97 -14.63 -16.35
N GLY A 46 -5.35 -13.82 -15.49
CA GLY A 46 -6.06 -12.95 -14.56
C GLY A 46 -6.91 -11.89 -15.26
N HIS A 47 -6.50 -11.42 -16.44
CA HIS A 47 -7.15 -10.30 -17.13
C HIS A 47 -8.10 -10.74 -18.27
N TYR A 48 -7.72 -11.72 -19.09
CA TYR A 48 -8.40 -12.05 -20.34
C TYR A 48 -9.19 -13.36 -20.33
N THR A 49 -8.72 -14.42 -19.66
CA THR A 49 -9.40 -15.73 -19.64
C THR A 49 -10.16 -15.94 -18.34
N ILE A 50 -9.49 -16.43 -17.30
CA ILE A 50 -10.11 -16.82 -16.03
C ILE A 50 -10.78 -15.64 -15.33
N GLY A 51 -10.14 -14.46 -15.33
CA GLY A 51 -10.70 -13.28 -14.65
C GLY A 51 -12.05 -12.82 -15.21
N LYS A 52 -12.29 -13.00 -16.51
CA LYS A 52 -13.56 -12.62 -17.14
C LYS A 52 -14.72 -13.49 -16.66
N GLU A 53 -14.48 -14.72 -16.23
CA GLU A 53 -15.53 -15.62 -15.75
C GLU A 53 -16.13 -15.15 -14.42
N ILE A 54 -15.35 -14.42 -13.60
CA ILE A 54 -15.75 -14.03 -12.25
C ILE A 54 -16.00 -12.54 -12.07
N VAL A 55 -15.53 -11.68 -12.99
CA VAL A 55 -15.60 -10.22 -12.84
C VAL A 55 -17.04 -9.71 -12.65
N ASP A 56 -18.01 -10.25 -13.39
CA ASP A 56 -19.41 -9.82 -13.30
C ASP A 56 -20.02 -10.14 -11.92
N LEU A 57 -19.65 -11.30 -11.36
CA LEU A 57 -20.06 -11.69 -10.00
C LEU A 57 -19.47 -10.72 -8.97
N VAL A 58 -18.18 -10.38 -9.11
CA VAL A 58 -17.49 -9.45 -8.20
C VAL A 58 -18.13 -8.07 -8.26
N LEU A 59 -18.40 -7.55 -9.46
CA LEU A 59 -19.06 -6.26 -9.66
C LEU A 59 -20.47 -6.24 -9.05
N ASP A 60 -21.25 -7.31 -9.18
CA ASP A 60 -22.58 -7.40 -8.52
C ASP A 60 -22.46 -7.30 -6.99
N ARG A 61 -21.47 -7.98 -6.39
CA ARG A 61 -21.23 -7.92 -4.94
C ARG A 61 -20.75 -6.54 -4.49
N ILE A 62 -19.88 -5.89 -5.26
CA ILE A 62 -19.45 -4.51 -5.02
C ILE A 62 -20.65 -3.55 -5.10
N ARG A 63 -21.51 -3.72 -6.12
CA ARG A 63 -22.72 -2.91 -6.30
C ARG A 63 -23.66 -3.02 -5.10
N LYS A 64 -23.94 -4.23 -4.62
CA LYS A 64 -24.76 -4.45 -3.41
C LYS A 64 -24.21 -3.71 -2.19
N LEU A 65 -22.89 -3.63 -2.03
CA LEU A 65 -22.26 -2.88 -0.96
C LEU A 65 -22.34 -1.37 -1.17
N ALA A 66 -22.19 -0.92 -2.42
CA ALA A 66 -22.31 0.49 -2.80
C ALA A 66 -23.73 1.01 -2.57
N ASP A 67 -24.76 0.22 -2.89
CA ASP A 67 -26.17 0.57 -2.68
C ASP A 67 -26.53 0.73 -1.18
N GLN A 68 -25.78 0.04 -0.31
CA GLN A 68 -25.90 0.18 1.15
C GLN A 68 -25.15 1.40 1.71
N CYS A 69 -24.52 2.21 0.87
CA CYS A 69 -23.81 3.43 1.26
C CYS A 69 -24.62 4.66 0.85
N THR A 70 -24.89 5.56 1.80
CA THR A 70 -25.50 6.87 1.50
C THR A 70 -24.50 7.85 0.85
N GLY A 71 -23.20 7.64 1.06
CA GLY A 71 -22.12 8.50 0.56
C GLY A 71 -20.82 7.73 0.35
N LEU A 72 -20.79 6.84 -0.65
CA LEU A 72 -19.57 6.13 -1.02
C LEU A 72 -18.50 7.13 -1.48
N GLN A 73 -17.35 7.16 -0.80
CA GLN A 73 -16.22 8.02 -1.17
C GLN A 73 -15.37 7.39 -2.29
N GLY A 74 -15.07 6.09 -2.16
CA GLY A 74 -14.11 5.42 -3.03
C GLY A 74 -13.87 3.97 -2.67
N PHE A 75 -12.84 3.40 -3.30
CA PHE A 75 -12.38 2.03 -3.13
C PHE A 75 -10.94 2.00 -2.64
N LEU A 76 -10.65 1.09 -1.71
CA LEU A 76 -9.29 0.73 -1.31
C LEU A 76 -9.01 -0.67 -1.86
N ILE A 77 -8.03 -0.79 -2.76
CA ILE A 77 -7.75 -2.01 -3.51
C ILE A 77 -6.38 -2.54 -3.06
N PHE A 78 -6.38 -3.75 -2.52
CA PHE A 78 -5.17 -4.40 -2.00
C PHE A 78 -4.78 -5.52 -2.96
N HIS A 79 -3.58 -5.44 -3.54
CA HIS A 79 -3.16 -6.42 -4.52
C HIS A 79 -1.63 -6.51 -4.60
N SER A 80 -1.13 -7.58 -5.23
CA SER A 80 0.29 -7.73 -5.55
C SER A 80 0.55 -7.44 -7.01
N PHE A 81 1.67 -6.80 -7.34
CA PHE A 81 2.11 -6.68 -8.74
C PHE A 81 2.63 -8.00 -9.32
N GLY A 82 3.11 -8.91 -8.46
CA GLY A 82 3.78 -10.13 -8.88
C GLY A 82 2.86 -11.28 -9.31
N GLY A 83 1.75 -11.49 -8.61
CA GLY A 83 0.83 -12.61 -8.86
C GLY A 83 -0.09 -12.38 -10.07
N GLY A 84 -0.54 -13.46 -10.71
CA GLY A 84 -1.43 -13.38 -11.89
C GLY A 84 -2.80 -12.77 -11.57
N THR A 85 -3.41 -13.17 -10.45
CA THR A 85 -4.68 -12.58 -9.95
C THR A 85 -4.47 -11.14 -9.52
N GLY A 86 -3.48 -10.90 -8.65
CA GLY A 86 -3.20 -9.56 -8.12
C GLY A 86 -2.82 -8.53 -9.18
N SER A 87 -2.24 -8.95 -10.30
CA SER A 87 -1.93 -8.08 -11.43
C SER A 87 -3.10 -8.04 -12.43
N GLY A 88 -3.40 -9.16 -13.10
CA GLY A 88 -4.36 -9.21 -14.21
C GLY A 88 -5.80 -8.93 -13.80
N PHE A 89 -6.29 -9.59 -12.76
CA PHE A 89 -7.68 -9.42 -12.31
C PHE A 89 -7.89 -8.03 -11.72
N THR A 90 -6.91 -7.48 -11.00
CA THR A 90 -6.97 -6.10 -10.50
C THR A 90 -7.06 -5.09 -11.64
N SER A 91 -6.24 -5.24 -12.68
CA SER A 91 -6.31 -4.39 -13.88
C SER A 91 -7.70 -4.43 -14.52
N LEU A 92 -8.26 -5.63 -14.71
CA LEU A 92 -9.61 -5.81 -15.24
C LEU A 92 -10.66 -5.15 -14.34
N LEU A 93 -10.56 -5.33 -13.02
CA LEU A 93 -11.48 -4.75 -12.06
C LEU A 93 -11.42 -3.21 -12.06
N MET A 94 -10.22 -2.64 -12.16
CA MET A 94 -9.99 -1.19 -12.20
C MET A 94 -10.60 -0.53 -13.43
N GLU A 95 -10.49 -1.17 -14.60
CA GLU A 95 -11.18 -0.73 -15.82
C GLU A 95 -12.70 -0.67 -15.61
N ARG A 96 -13.29 -1.74 -15.05
CA ARG A 96 -14.74 -1.83 -14.82
C ARG A 96 -15.23 -0.85 -13.76
N LEU A 97 -14.50 -0.71 -12.65
CA LEU A 97 -14.82 0.27 -11.61
C LEU A 97 -14.74 1.70 -12.13
N SER A 98 -13.84 1.99 -13.07
CA SER A 98 -13.75 3.32 -13.69
C SER A 98 -14.93 3.62 -14.60
N VAL A 99 -15.52 2.61 -15.25
CA VAL A 99 -16.74 2.74 -16.05
C VAL A 99 -17.96 2.96 -15.14
N ASP A 100 -18.15 2.11 -14.13
CA ASP A 100 -19.36 2.13 -13.29
C ASP A 100 -19.31 3.25 -12.22
N TYR A 101 -18.12 3.57 -11.71
CA TYR A 101 -17.90 4.48 -10.59
C TYR A 101 -16.84 5.55 -10.90
N GLY A 102 -16.83 6.09 -12.12
CA GLY A 102 -15.77 7.00 -12.61
C GLY A 102 -15.47 8.24 -11.73
N LYS A 103 -16.44 8.74 -10.95
CA LYS A 103 -16.25 9.88 -10.04
C LYS A 103 -15.71 9.50 -8.64
N LYS A 104 -15.57 8.21 -8.34
CA LYS A 104 -15.16 7.71 -7.02
C LYS A 104 -13.66 7.48 -6.99
N SER A 105 -13.03 7.87 -5.89
CA SER A 105 -11.59 7.72 -5.72
C SER A 105 -11.20 6.24 -5.63
N LYS A 106 -10.12 5.84 -6.27
CA LYS A 106 -9.57 4.48 -6.25
C LYS A 106 -8.14 4.55 -5.76
N LEU A 107 -7.90 4.06 -4.55
CA LEU A 107 -6.57 4.00 -3.95
C LEU A 107 -6.07 2.56 -3.92
N GLU A 108 -4.81 2.36 -4.31
CA GLU A 108 -4.18 1.05 -4.32
C GLU A 108 -3.18 0.90 -3.19
N PHE A 109 -3.15 -0.28 -2.59
CA PHE A 109 -2.05 -0.77 -1.76
C PHE A 109 -1.40 -1.91 -2.53
N ALA A 110 -0.34 -1.57 -3.26
CA ALA A 110 0.31 -2.44 -4.21
C ALA A 110 1.58 -3.04 -3.62
N ILE A 111 1.60 -4.37 -3.47
CA ILE A 111 2.79 -5.09 -3.02
C ILE A 111 3.77 -5.22 -4.19
N TYR A 112 4.88 -4.49 -4.09
CA TYR A 112 5.96 -4.47 -5.06
C TYR A 112 6.87 -5.71 -4.90
N PRO A 113 7.24 -6.37 -5.99
CA PRO A 113 8.00 -7.63 -5.94
C PRO A 113 9.44 -7.41 -5.48
N ALA A 114 9.90 -8.34 -4.63
CA ALA A 114 11.25 -8.35 -4.09
C ALA A 114 11.99 -9.62 -4.52
N PRO A 115 13.16 -9.56 -5.18
CA PRO A 115 13.85 -10.74 -5.68
C PRO A 115 14.21 -11.79 -4.61
N GLN A 116 14.37 -11.38 -3.34
CA GLN A 116 14.70 -12.29 -2.23
C GLN A 116 13.49 -13.07 -1.70
N VAL A 117 12.28 -12.56 -1.91
CA VAL A 117 11.01 -13.12 -1.42
C VAL A 117 10.07 -13.49 -2.58
N SER A 118 10.56 -13.33 -3.81
CA SER A 118 9.83 -13.58 -5.05
C SER A 118 9.62 -15.08 -5.23
N THR A 119 8.37 -15.48 -5.43
CA THR A 119 8.01 -16.87 -5.70
C THR A 119 7.82 -17.13 -7.19
N ALA A 120 7.79 -16.08 -8.02
CA ALA A 120 7.56 -16.20 -9.45
C ALA A 120 8.62 -15.47 -10.30
N VAL A 121 9.20 -16.19 -11.26
CA VAL A 121 10.21 -15.66 -12.18
C VAL A 121 9.65 -14.56 -13.09
N VAL A 122 8.35 -14.63 -13.39
CA VAL A 122 7.65 -13.74 -14.32
C VAL A 122 7.05 -12.49 -13.66
N GLU A 123 7.32 -12.24 -12.38
CA GLU A 123 6.83 -11.06 -11.66
C GLU A 123 7.12 -9.72 -12.38
N PRO A 124 8.30 -9.50 -13.01
CA PRO A 124 8.53 -8.27 -13.77
C PRO A 124 7.57 -8.09 -14.95
N TYR A 125 7.15 -9.16 -15.63
CA TYR A 125 6.13 -9.06 -16.68
C TYR A 125 4.79 -8.61 -16.11
N ASN A 126 4.32 -9.30 -15.08
CA ASN A 126 3.03 -9.00 -14.45
C ASN A 126 2.99 -7.58 -13.90
N SER A 127 4.09 -7.14 -13.30
CA SER A 127 4.20 -5.82 -12.65
C SER A 127 4.15 -4.68 -13.68
N ILE A 128 4.81 -4.84 -14.83
CA ILE A 128 4.76 -3.85 -15.91
C ILE A 128 3.39 -3.82 -16.57
N LEU A 129 2.79 -4.98 -16.86
CA LEU A 129 1.47 -5.08 -17.50
C LEU A 129 0.36 -4.50 -16.62
N THR A 130 0.37 -4.79 -15.32
CA THR A 130 -0.63 -4.22 -14.41
C THR A 130 -0.44 -2.73 -14.21
N THR A 131 0.79 -2.27 -14.01
CA THR A 131 1.07 -0.83 -13.87
C THR A 131 0.66 -0.07 -15.13
N HIS A 132 0.92 -0.61 -16.32
CA HIS A 132 0.52 0.03 -17.57
C HIS A 132 -0.98 0.24 -17.69
N THR A 133 -1.77 -0.78 -17.33
CA THR A 133 -3.23 -0.77 -17.44
C THR A 133 -3.92 -0.01 -16.31
N THR A 134 -3.42 -0.09 -15.08
CA THR A 134 -4.03 0.63 -13.94
C THR A 134 -3.66 2.11 -13.88
N LEU A 135 -2.63 2.56 -14.61
CA LEU A 135 -2.14 3.94 -14.56
C LEU A 135 -3.21 5.01 -14.88
N GLU A 136 -4.17 4.69 -15.74
CA GLU A 136 -5.26 5.62 -16.10
C GLU A 136 -6.49 5.50 -15.18
N HIS A 137 -6.51 4.46 -14.35
CA HIS A 137 -7.65 4.10 -13.50
C HIS A 137 -7.37 4.30 -12.01
N SER A 138 -6.11 4.41 -11.59
CA SER A 138 -5.74 4.65 -10.20
C SER A 138 -5.58 6.14 -9.91
N ASP A 139 -6.14 6.60 -8.80
CA ASP A 139 -5.97 7.98 -8.35
C ASP A 139 -4.69 8.15 -7.52
N CYS A 140 -4.30 7.11 -6.77
CA CYS A 140 -3.07 7.08 -5.98
C CYS A 140 -2.75 5.64 -5.51
N ALA A 141 -1.51 5.22 -5.71
CA ALA A 141 -1.04 3.87 -5.45
C ALA A 141 0.13 3.86 -4.44
N PHE A 142 -0.16 3.36 -3.24
CA PHE A 142 0.84 3.18 -2.19
C PHE A 142 1.63 1.91 -2.47
N MET A 143 2.88 2.08 -2.89
CA MET A 143 3.79 0.97 -3.14
C MET A 143 4.41 0.47 -1.83
N VAL A 144 4.44 -0.85 -1.70
CA VAL A 144 4.94 -1.54 -0.52
C VAL A 144 5.90 -2.65 -0.97
N ASP A 145 7.19 -2.45 -0.78
CA ASP A 145 8.25 -3.38 -1.17
C ASP A 145 8.48 -4.43 -0.09
N ASN A 146 8.28 -5.70 -0.47
CA ASN A 146 8.51 -6.83 0.43
C ASN A 146 9.93 -6.87 0.99
N GLU A 147 10.94 -6.44 0.21
CA GLU A 147 12.34 -6.44 0.65
C GLU A 147 12.57 -5.39 1.75
N ALA A 148 11.98 -4.21 1.58
CA ALA A 148 12.10 -3.12 2.53
C ALA A 148 11.46 -3.49 3.87
N ILE A 149 10.25 -4.08 3.85
CA ILE A 149 9.57 -4.53 5.07
C ILE A 149 10.34 -5.68 5.72
N TYR A 150 10.85 -6.63 4.93
CA TYR A 150 11.65 -7.73 5.46
C TYR A 150 12.88 -7.20 6.22
N ASP A 151 13.60 -6.23 5.66
CA ASP A 151 14.74 -5.59 6.31
C ASP A 151 14.35 -4.83 7.58
N ILE A 152 13.21 -4.13 7.58
CA ILE A 152 12.68 -3.44 8.75
C ILE A 152 12.35 -4.45 9.86
N CYS A 153 11.65 -5.54 9.54
CA CYS A 153 11.33 -6.58 10.52
C CYS A 153 12.60 -7.21 11.10
N ARG A 154 13.61 -7.48 10.28
CA ARG A 154 14.86 -8.08 10.74
C ARG A 154 15.68 -7.15 11.62
N ARG A 155 15.78 -5.87 11.24
CA ARG A 155 16.61 -4.88 11.92
C ARG A 155 15.95 -4.29 13.16
N ASN A 156 14.67 -3.94 13.07
CA ASN A 156 13.99 -3.18 14.12
C ASN A 156 13.19 -4.08 15.07
N LEU A 157 12.71 -5.23 14.59
CA LEU A 157 11.93 -6.18 15.41
C LEU A 157 12.74 -7.39 15.87
N ASP A 158 14.02 -7.47 15.50
CA ASP A 158 14.95 -8.56 15.81
C ASP A 158 14.45 -9.95 15.36
N ILE A 159 13.66 -9.99 14.28
CA ILE A 159 13.14 -11.24 13.71
C ILE A 159 14.12 -11.75 12.64
N GLU A 160 14.84 -12.83 12.93
CA GLU A 160 15.88 -13.34 12.01
C GLU A 160 15.32 -13.76 10.64
N ARG A 161 14.15 -14.40 10.63
CA ARG A 161 13.44 -14.88 9.42
C ARG A 161 11.97 -14.45 9.44
N PRO A 162 11.66 -13.20 9.05
CA PRO A 162 10.29 -12.70 8.95
C PRO A 162 9.42 -13.57 8.04
N THR A 163 8.22 -13.91 8.51
CA THR A 163 7.19 -14.60 7.73
C THR A 163 6.21 -13.59 7.13
N TYR A 164 5.34 -14.02 6.21
CA TYR A 164 4.23 -13.18 5.71
C TYR A 164 3.32 -12.67 6.83
N THR A 165 3.16 -13.42 7.94
CA THR A 165 2.40 -12.93 9.10
C THR A 165 3.06 -11.69 9.72
N ASN A 166 4.39 -11.67 9.84
CA ASN A 166 5.11 -10.52 10.39
C ASN A 166 5.04 -9.32 9.45
N LEU A 167 5.27 -9.55 8.15
CA LEU A 167 5.18 -8.52 7.11
C LEU A 167 3.77 -7.90 7.09
N ASN A 168 2.73 -8.74 7.03
CA ASN A 168 1.33 -8.30 6.94
C ASN A 168 0.86 -7.56 8.19
N ARG A 169 1.39 -7.87 9.38
CA ARG A 169 1.10 -7.11 10.60
C ARG A 169 1.65 -5.69 10.53
N LEU A 170 2.87 -5.52 10.00
CA LEU A 170 3.46 -4.19 9.79
C LEU A 170 2.68 -3.41 8.72
N ILE A 171 2.35 -4.04 7.59
CA ILE A 171 1.49 -3.44 6.56
C ILE A 171 0.14 -3.04 7.15
N GLY A 172 -0.46 -3.90 7.99
CA GLY A 172 -1.73 -3.60 8.67
C GLY A 172 -1.66 -2.35 9.56
N GLN A 173 -0.54 -2.09 10.23
CA GLN A 173 -0.36 -0.85 11.02
C GLN A 173 -0.28 0.40 10.14
N ILE A 174 0.40 0.28 9.00
CA ILE A 174 0.55 1.36 8.03
C ILE A 174 -0.81 1.70 7.42
N VAL A 175 -1.51 0.68 6.89
CA VAL A 175 -2.86 0.82 6.34
C VAL A 175 -3.81 1.37 7.39
N SER A 176 -3.72 0.90 8.64
CA SER A 176 -4.52 1.45 9.75
C SER A 176 -4.22 2.94 9.97
N SER A 177 -2.99 3.39 9.78
CA SER A 177 -2.58 4.78 10.00
C SER A 177 -3.05 5.69 8.87
N ILE A 178 -2.96 5.23 7.63
CA ILE A 178 -3.47 5.94 6.44
C ILE A 178 -4.99 6.06 6.48
N THR A 179 -5.68 4.99 6.88
CA THR A 179 -7.16 4.97 6.95
C THR A 179 -7.71 5.46 8.29
N ALA A 180 -6.87 5.91 9.23
CA ALA A 180 -7.33 6.34 10.56
C ALA A 180 -8.23 7.58 10.48
N SER A 181 -7.89 8.54 9.62
CA SER A 181 -8.66 9.77 9.41
C SER A 181 -10.06 9.52 8.82
N LEU A 182 -10.26 8.37 8.18
CA LEU A 182 -11.56 7.97 7.61
C LEU A 182 -12.47 7.30 8.65
N ARG A 183 -11.90 6.79 9.74
CA ARG A 183 -12.59 5.95 10.73
C ARG A 183 -12.84 6.65 12.06
N PHE A 184 -12.03 7.66 12.35
CA PHE A 184 -12.05 8.36 13.63
C PHE A 184 -11.96 9.85 13.39
N ASP A 185 -12.59 10.59 14.28
CA ASP A 185 -12.43 12.03 14.32
C ASP A 185 -11.02 12.40 14.81
N GLY A 186 -10.52 13.54 14.32
CA GLY A 186 -9.15 14.00 14.51
C GLY A 186 -9.10 15.51 14.41
N ALA A 187 -8.04 16.12 14.95
CA ALA A 187 -7.87 17.58 14.90
C ALA A 187 -7.65 18.09 13.48
N LEU A 188 -7.10 17.24 12.61
CA LEU A 188 -6.84 17.53 11.21
C LEU A 188 -7.04 16.25 10.41
N ASN A 189 -8.26 16.07 9.90
CA ASN A 189 -8.66 14.89 9.13
C ASN A 189 -8.27 15.07 7.66
N VAL A 190 -7.85 13.97 7.03
CA VAL A 190 -7.54 13.89 5.59
C VAL A 190 -8.51 12.88 4.99
N ASP A 191 -9.30 13.30 3.99
CA ASP A 191 -10.21 12.41 3.27
C ASP A 191 -9.53 11.73 2.06
N LEU A 192 -10.24 10.81 1.38
CA LEU A 192 -9.69 10.08 0.23
C LEU A 192 -9.34 11.00 -0.96
N THR A 193 -10.14 12.05 -1.18
CA THR A 193 -9.95 13.00 -2.29
C THR A 193 -8.79 13.97 -2.00
N GLU A 194 -8.56 14.26 -0.72
CA GLU A 194 -7.45 15.03 -0.23
C GLU A 194 -6.13 14.29 -0.38
N PHE A 195 -6.09 12.95 -0.29
CA PHE A 195 -4.86 12.21 -0.62
C PHE A 195 -4.41 12.49 -2.06
N GLN A 196 -5.34 12.44 -3.02
CA GLN A 196 -5.04 12.76 -4.42
C GLN A 196 -4.57 14.21 -4.54
N THR A 197 -5.35 15.15 -4.00
CA THR A 197 -5.07 16.60 -4.12
C THR A 197 -3.74 17.00 -3.46
N ASN A 198 -3.38 16.34 -2.35
CA ASN A 198 -2.19 16.69 -1.57
C ASN A 198 -0.93 15.95 -2.03
N LEU A 199 -1.04 14.71 -2.52
CA LEU A 199 0.11 13.87 -2.87
C LEU A 199 0.37 13.76 -4.36
N VAL A 200 -0.61 13.99 -5.22
CA VAL A 200 -0.52 13.70 -6.66
C VAL A 200 -0.54 15.02 -7.46
N PRO A 201 0.64 15.61 -7.75
CA PRO A 201 0.72 16.87 -8.48
C PRO A 201 0.35 16.70 -9.97
N TYR A 202 0.62 15.53 -10.53
CA TYR A 202 0.31 15.18 -11.91
C TYR A 202 -0.35 13.81 -11.95
N PRO A 203 -1.40 13.60 -12.78
CA PRO A 203 -2.17 12.36 -12.77
C PRO A 203 -1.37 11.07 -12.96
N ARG A 204 -0.24 11.09 -13.69
CA ARG A 204 0.62 9.90 -13.90
C ARG A 204 1.66 9.67 -12.80
N ILE A 205 1.89 10.64 -11.92
CA ILE A 205 2.91 10.61 -10.87
C ILE A 205 2.19 10.41 -9.53
N HIS A 206 1.50 9.28 -9.39
CA HIS A 206 0.59 9.00 -8.28
C HIS A 206 1.09 7.87 -7.36
N PHE A 207 2.41 7.69 -7.27
CA PHE A 207 3.05 6.63 -6.47
C PHE A 207 3.80 7.20 -5.26
N PRO A 208 3.10 7.63 -4.19
CA PRO A 208 3.75 8.09 -2.99
C PRO A 208 4.44 6.94 -2.26
N LEU A 209 5.63 7.22 -1.72
CA LEU A 209 6.29 6.33 -0.78
C LEU A 209 5.62 6.39 0.57
N VAL A 210 5.58 5.24 1.22
CA VAL A 210 5.13 5.14 2.60
C VAL A 210 6.34 4.95 3.51
N THR A 211 6.34 5.63 4.65
CA THR A 211 7.32 5.46 5.71
C THR A 211 6.60 5.48 7.04
N TYR A 212 6.97 4.59 7.96
CA TYR A 212 6.31 4.49 9.26
C TYR A 212 7.32 4.51 10.38
N ALA A 213 7.03 5.31 11.42
CA ALA A 213 7.85 5.38 12.62
C ALA A 213 6.98 5.60 13.86
N PRO A 214 7.36 5.05 15.02
CA PRO A 214 8.48 4.14 15.21
C PRO A 214 8.10 2.68 14.93
N VAL A 215 9.09 1.87 14.57
CA VAL A 215 8.98 0.41 14.50
C VAL A 215 9.93 -0.15 15.55
N ILE A 216 9.38 -0.68 16.64
CA ILE A 216 10.14 -1.14 17.81
C ILE A 216 9.57 -2.50 18.26
N SER A 217 10.46 -3.43 18.60
CA SER A 217 10.08 -4.71 19.20
C SER A 217 9.44 -4.52 20.58
N ALA A 218 8.53 -5.43 20.96
CA ALA A 218 7.88 -5.43 22.28
C ALA A 218 8.90 -5.42 23.45
N GLU A 219 10.07 -6.04 23.25
CA GLU A 219 11.13 -6.13 24.26
C GLU A 219 11.86 -4.79 24.48
N LYS A 220 12.11 -4.03 23.40
CA LYS A 220 12.88 -2.78 23.45
C LYS A 220 12.08 -1.57 23.94
N ALA A 221 10.76 -1.64 23.96
CA ALA A 221 9.90 -0.48 24.22
C ALA A 221 9.92 0.04 25.66
N TYR A 222 10.43 -0.72 26.63
CA TYR A 222 10.57 -0.24 28.01
C TYR A 222 11.69 0.78 28.20
N HIS A 223 12.60 0.90 27.23
CA HIS A 223 13.82 1.68 27.38
C HIS A 223 13.73 3.11 26.82
N GLU A 224 12.80 3.40 25.90
CA GLU A 224 12.76 4.70 25.20
C GLU A 224 11.33 5.19 24.94
N GLN A 225 11.02 6.40 25.42
CA GLN A 225 9.85 7.16 24.97
C GLN A 225 10.28 8.14 23.89
N LEU A 226 9.92 7.86 22.63
CA LEU A 226 10.28 8.71 21.51
C LEU A 226 9.40 9.97 21.46
N SER A 227 10.05 11.12 21.36
CA SER A 227 9.43 12.41 21.15
C SER A 227 8.85 12.56 19.73
N VAL A 228 7.98 13.56 19.54
CA VAL A 228 7.43 13.88 18.21
C VAL A 228 8.58 14.22 17.23
N ALA A 229 9.60 14.94 17.68
CA ALA A 229 10.74 15.29 16.84
C ALA A 229 11.54 14.06 16.39
N GLU A 230 11.77 13.09 17.28
CA GLU A 230 12.53 11.87 16.94
C GLU A 230 11.79 11.00 15.93
N ILE A 231 10.51 10.72 16.14
CA ILE A 231 9.72 9.93 15.18
C ILE A 231 9.56 10.64 13.84
N THR A 232 9.48 11.98 13.85
CA THR A 232 9.43 12.80 12.62
C THR A 232 10.73 12.69 11.84
N ASN A 233 11.87 12.77 12.52
CA ASN A 233 13.18 12.59 11.89
C ASN A 233 13.34 11.18 11.32
N ALA A 234 12.88 10.16 12.05
CA ALA A 234 12.93 8.77 11.62
C ALA A 234 12.17 8.51 10.30
N CYS A 235 11.13 9.29 9.98
CA CYS A 235 10.45 9.21 8.68
C CYS A 235 11.32 9.62 7.49
N PHE A 236 12.37 10.42 7.69
CA PHE A 236 13.28 10.84 6.63
C PHE A 236 14.53 9.96 6.53
N GLU A 237 14.65 8.94 7.38
CA GLU A 237 15.71 7.96 7.31
C GLU A 237 15.35 6.88 6.28
N PRO A 238 16.19 6.65 5.23
CA PRO A 238 15.93 5.64 4.21
C PRO A 238 15.66 4.23 4.77
N ALA A 239 16.22 3.94 5.94
CA ALA A 239 16.11 2.66 6.62
C ALA A 239 14.69 2.31 7.09
N ASN A 240 13.77 3.29 7.19
CA ASN A 240 12.39 3.09 7.62
C ASN A 240 11.38 3.13 6.46
N GLN A 241 11.86 3.37 5.22
CA GLN A 241 11.00 3.49 4.05
C GLN A 241 10.48 2.13 3.61
N MET A 242 9.25 2.11 3.13
CA MET A 242 8.59 0.88 2.67
C MET A 242 8.90 0.54 1.22
N VAL A 243 9.72 1.34 0.55
CA VAL A 243 10.21 1.07 -0.81
C VAL A 243 11.71 1.32 -0.82
N LYS A 244 12.50 0.38 -1.36
CA LYS A 244 13.94 0.59 -1.49
C LYS A 244 14.26 1.61 -2.59
N CYS A 245 14.52 2.84 -2.19
CA CYS A 245 15.17 3.84 -3.03
C CYS A 245 15.91 4.83 -2.12
N ASP A 246 16.77 5.65 -2.69
CA ASP A 246 17.42 6.73 -1.93
C ASP A 246 16.74 8.09 -2.21
N PRO A 247 15.97 8.64 -1.24
CA PRO A 247 15.32 9.95 -1.42
C PRO A 247 16.29 11.10 -1.63
N ARG A 248 17.58 10.93 -1.26
CA ARG A 248 18.62 11.94 -1.45
C ARG A 248 19.01 12.11 -2.92
N HIS A 249 18.73 11.11 -3.76
CA HIS A 249 18.89 11.19 -5.22
C HIS A 249 17.65 11.76 -5.92
N GLY A 250 16.58 12.04 -5.17
CA GLY A 250 15.34 12.58 -5.70
C GLY A 250 14.99 13.95 -5.15
N LYS A 251 13.81 14.43 -5.53
CA LYS A 251 13.17 15.62 -4.97
C LYS A 251 11.78 15.28 -4.50
N TYR A 252 11.40 15.81 -3.35
CA TYR A 252 10.05 15.73 -2.82
C TYR A 252 9.12 16.68 -3.56
N MET A 253 8.00 16.16 -4.03
CA MET A 253 6.90 16.94 -4.61
C MET A 253 5.82 17.23 -3.58
N ALA A 254 5.58 16.27 -2.67
CA ALA A 254 4.60 16.40 -1.60
C ALA A 254 4.95 15.47 -0.43
N CYS A 255 4.63 15.88 0.79
CA CYS A 255 4.77 15.11 2.01
C CYS A 255 3.52 15.29 2.90
N CYS A 256 2.86 14.20 3.27
CA CYS A 256 1.80 14.16 4.26
C CYS A 256 2.29 13.41 5.50
N MET A 257 2.21 14.03 6.67
CA MET A 257 2.59 13.46 7.96
C MET A 257 1.33 13.12 8.75
N LEU A 258 1.00 11.84 8.88
CA LEU A 258 -0.18 11.35 9.58
C LEU A 258 0.21 10.86 10.97
N TYR A 259 0.08 11.74 11.97
CA TYR A 259 0.38 11.44 13.37
C TYR A 259 -0.78 10.76 14.07
N ARG A 260 -0.45 9.86 15.00
CA ARG A 260 -1.40 9.16 15.87
C ARG A 260 -0.96 9.15 17.32
N GLY A 261 -1.92 9.28 18.24
CA GLY A 261 -1.73 9.18 19.68
C GLY A 261 -1.46 10.51 20.37
N ASP A 262 -0.65 10.48 21.43
CA ASP A 262 -0.31 11.66 22.22
C ASP A 262 0.65 12.58 21.46
N VAL A 263 0.08 13.49 20.66
CA VAL A 263 0.82 14.38 19.76
C VAL A 263 0.29 15.81 19.90
N VAL A 264 1.18 16.72 20.29
CA VAL A 264 0.86 18.14 20.43
C VAL A 264 1.14 18.86 19.10
N PRO A 265 0.16 19.61 18.53
CA PRO A 265 0.34 20.29 17.24
C PRO A 265 1.54 21.26 17.18
N LYS A 266 1.87 21.91 18.31
CA LYS A 266 3.03 22.80 18.42
C LYS A 266 4.34 22.05 18.17
N ASP A 267 4.48 20.84 18.72
CA ASP A 267 5.70 20.04 18.59
C ASP A 267 5.86 19.50 17.17
N VAL A 268 4.75 19.18 16.50
CA VAL A 268 4.74 18.81 15.07
C VAL A 268 5.27 19.96 14.21
N ASN A 269 4.76 21.19 14.44
CA ASN A 269 5.21 22.37 13.69
C ASN A 269 6.70 22.65 13.92
N ALA A 270 7.18 22.51 15.16
CA ALA A 270 8.60 22.67 15.48
C ALA A 270 9.46 21.58 14.78
N ALA A 271 9.03 20.32 14.83
CA ALA A 271 9.72 19.21 14.17
C ALA A 271 9.81 19.40 12.65
N ILE A 272 8.71 19.79 12.00
CA ILE A 272 8.68 20.08 10.56
C ILE A 272 9.56 21.28 10.22
N ALA A 273 9.57 22.32 11.04
CA ALA A 273 10.47 23.47 10.85
C ALA A 273 11.94 23.02 10.86
N THR A 274 12.34 22.15 11.79
CA THR A 274 13.68 21.57 11.82
C THR A 274 13.99 20.75 10.57
N ILE A 275 13.05 19.89 10.14
CA ILE A 275 13.19 19.08 8.92
C ILE A 275 13.45 19.96 7.69
N LYS A 276 12.72 21.07 7.53
CA LYS A 276 12.88 22.00 6.42
C LYS A 276 14.26 22.68 6.37
N THR A 277 14.98 22.75 7.48
CA THR A 277 16.34 23.33 7.50
C THR A 277 17.43 22.35 7.03
N LYS A 278 17.12 21.05 6.94
CA LYS A 278 18.09 20.03 6.53
C LYS A 278 18.33 20.10 5.02
N ARG A 279 19.59 20.31 4.63
CA ARG A 279 20.02 20.38 3.21
C ARG A 279 19.81 19.08 2.43
N THR A 280 19.70 17.95 3.12
CA THR A 280 19.48 16.62 2.51
C THR A 280 18.04 16.41 2.05
N ILE A 281 17.10 17.26 2.48
CA ILE A 281 15.68 17.15 2.14
C ILE A 281 15.35 18.27 1.16
N GLN A 282 15.33 17.91 -0.13
CA GLN A 282 15.11 18.86 -1.21
C GLN A 282 13.72 18.72 -1.78
N PHE A 283 12.97 19.82 -1.79
CA PHE A 283 11.69 19.91 -2.49
C PHE A 283 11.88 20.43 -3.91
N VAL A 284 10.92 20.15 -4.78
CA VAL A 284 10.78 20.82 -6.07
C VAL A 284 10.53 22.33 -5.87
N ASP A 285 11.00 23.13 -6.81
CA ASP A 285 10.93 24.60 -6.79
C ASP A 285 9.49 25.14 -6.80
N TRP A 286 8.60 24.46 -7.50
CA TRP A 286 7.18 24.84 -7.59
C TRP A 286 6.32 24.39 -6.39
N CYS A 287 6.88 23.68 -5.39
CA CYS A 287 6.16 23.28 -4.18
C CYS A 287 6.90 23.67 -2.88
N PRO A 288 6.95 24.98 -2.53
CA PRO A 288 7.68 25.46 -1.35
C PRO A 288 7.01 25.11 -0.01
N THR A 289 5.71 24.77 0.02
CA THR A 289 4.93 24.45 1.23
C THR A 289 4.46 22.99 1.25
N GLY A 290 5.34 22.06 0.86
CA GLY A 290 5.00 20.65 0.61
C GLY A 290 4.65 19.76 1.80
N PHE A 291 4.39 20.28 3.00
CA PHE A 291 3.98 19.48 4.16
C PHE A 291 2.51 19.64 4.50
N LYS A 292 1.79 18.53 4.48
CA LYS A 292 0.44 18.39 5.07
C LYS A 292 0.55 17.57 6.34
N VAL A 293 -0.29 17.90 7.31
CA VAL A 293 -0.28 17.25 8.62
C VAL A 293 -1.68 16.68 8.85
N GLY A 294 -1.75 15.49 9.43
CA GLY A 294 -2.95 14.93 10.02
C GLY A 294 -2.65 14.51 11.45
N ILE A 295 -3.56 14.76 12.40
CA ILE A 295 -3.38 14.36 13.80
C ILE A 295 -4.64 13.66 14.29
N ASN A 296 -4.46 12.40 14.68
CA ASN A 296 -5.49 11.59 15.32
C ASN A 296 -5.07 11.25 16.75
N TYR A 297 -5.87 11.63 17.74
CA TYR A 297 -5.52 11.44 19.16
C TYR A 297 -5.65 10.00 19.65
N GLN A 298 -6.23 9.09 18.85
CA GLN A 298 -6.25 7.69 19.22
C GLN A 298 -4.87 7.05 19.07
N PRO A 299 -4.33 6.44 20.13
CA PRO A 299 -3.02 5.80 20.07
C PRO A 299 -3.03 4.62 19.10
N PRO A 300 -1.87 4.31 18.47
CA PRO A 300 -1.70 3.09 17.69
C PRO A 300 -2.06 1.85 18.53
N THR A 301 -2.83 0.95 17.95
CA THR A 301 -3.23 -0.30 18.62
C THR A 301 -2.39 -1.44 18.08
N VAL A 302 -1.86 -2.27 18.96
CA VAL A 302 -1.09 -3.47 18.58
C VAL A 302 -1.97 -4.70 18.62
N VAL A 303 -1.69 -5.66 17.73
CA VAL A 303 -2.37 -6.96 17.70
C VAL A 303 -1.82 -7.81 18.85
N PRO A 304 -2.66 -8.47 19.67
CA PRO A 304 -2.18 -9.42 20.68
C PRO A 304 -1.31 -10.52 20.05
N GLY A 305 -0.14 -10.80 20.63
CA GLY A 305 0.85 -11.72 20.04
C GLY A 305 1.52 -11.18 18.77
N GLY A 306 1.42 -9.88 18.52
CA GLY A 306 2.14 -9.16 17.48
C GLY A 306 3.55 -8.77 17.91
N ASP A 307 4.37 -8.44 16.91
CA ASP A 307 5.80 -8.20 17.09
C ASP A 307 6.12 -6.75 17.50
N LEU A 308 5.14 -5.85 17.31
CA LEU A 308 5.27 -4.43 17.59
C LEU A 308 4.91 -4.09 19.02
N ALA A 309 5.73 -3.23 19.63
CA ALA A 309 5.44 -2.67 20.93
C ALA A 309 4.25 -1.70 20.92
N LYS A 310 3.57 -1.61 22.07
CA LYS A 310 2.60 -0.55 22.31
C LYS A 310 3.34 0.78 22.49
N VAL A 311 3.04 1.74 21.63
CA VAL A 311 3.63 3.09 21.66
C VAL A 311 2.56 4.14 21.93
N GLN A 312 2.94 5.23 22.59
CA GLN A 312 2.01 6.34 22.86
C GLN A 312 1.73 7.19 21.63
N ARG A 313 2.67 7.21 20.68
CA ARG A 313 2.60 8.00 19.46
C ARG A 313 3.30 7.31 18.30
N ALA A 314 2.79 7.53 17.10
CA ALA A 314 3.42 7.11 15.86
C ALA A 314 3.10 8.11 14.74
N VAL A 315 3.81 7.97 13.62
CA VAL A 315 3.64 8.78 12.43
C VAL A 315 3.80 7.92 11.19
N CYS A 316 2.86 8.07 10.27
CA CYS A 316 2.95 7.54 8.92
C CYS A 316 3.18 8.70 7.97
N MET A 317 4.35 8.73 7.34
CA MET A 317 4.66 9.71 6.28
C MET A 317 4.31 9.10 4.93
N LEU A 318 3.56 9.87 4.14
CA LEU A 318 3.31 9.61 2.73
C LEU A 318 4.03 10.69 1.94
N SER A 319 5.00 10.32 1.13
CA SER A 319 5.82 11.29 0.41
C SER A 319 5.91 10.93 -1.05
N ASN A 320 5.47 11.83 -1.93
CA ASN A 320 5.70 11.70 -3.35
C ASN A 320 7.08 12.28 -3.69
N THR A 321 8.04 11.42 -4.02
CA THR A 321 9.41 11.80 -4.38
C THR A 321 9.82 11.13 -5.68
N THR A 322 10.60 11.84 -6.49
CA THR A 322 11.12 11.32 -7.75
C THR A 322 12.08 10.15 -7.57
N ALA A 323 12.57 9.91 -6.35
CA ALA A 323 13.45 8.76 -6.04
C ALA A 323 12.76 7.41 -6.30
N ILE A 324 11.43 7.34 -6.29
CA ILE A 324 10.72 6.09 -6.62
C ILE A 324 11.01 5.60 -8.05
N ALA A 325 11.47 6.48 -8.94
CA ALA A 325 11.93 6.10 -10.28
C ALA A 325 13.05 5.04 -10.25
N GLU A 326 13.85 4.97 -9.19
CA GLU A 326 14.86 3.91 -9.01
C GLU A 326 14.20 2.52 -8.89
N ALA A 327 13.04 2.41 -8.25
CA ALA A 327 12.30 1.16 -8.15
C ALA A 327 11.81 0.72 -9.52
N TRP A 328 11.20 1.64 -10.28
CA TRP A 328 10.75 1.39 -11.66
C TRP A 328 11.90 0.99 -12.58
N ALA A 329 13.04 1.69 -12.54
CA ALA A 329 14.20 1.36 -13.35
C ALA A 329 14.74 -0.06 -13.10
N ARG A 330 14.70 -0.54 -11.84
CA ARG A 330 15.08 -1.92 -11.51
C ARG A 330 14.10 -2.94 -12.08
N LEU A 331 12.81 -2.62 -12.09
CA LEU A 331 11.77 -3.47 -12.66
C LEU A 331 11.91 -3.56 -14.18
N ASP A 332 12.04 -2.40 -14.84
CA ASP A 332 12.20 -2.27 -16.29
C ASP A 332 13.44 -3.03 -16.77
N HIS A 333 14.57 -2.89 -16.08
CA HIS A 333 15.78 -3.62 -16.43
C HIS A 333 15.58 -5.15 -16.43
N LYS A 334 14.86 -5.69 -15.45
CA LYS A 334 14.55 -7.13 -15.39
C LYS A 334 13.61 -7.54 -16.51
N PHE A 335 12.60 -6.72 -16.79
CA PHE A 335 11.68 -6.93 -17.90
C PHE A 335 12.44 -6.99 -19.24
N ASP A 336 13.31 -6.03 -19.50
CA ASP A 336 14.08 -5.93 -20.75
C ASP A 336 14.96 -7.15 -20.99
N LEU A 337 15.66 -7.62 -19.94
CA LEU A 337 16.51 -8.81 -20.02
C LEU A 337 15.72 -10.05 -20.45
N MET A 338 14.53 -10.27 -19.89
CA MET A 338 13.67 -11.40 -20.25
C MET A 338 13.04 -11.21 -21.62
N TYR A 339 12.52 -10.02 -21.91
CA TYR A 339 11.76 -9.72 -23.12
C TYR A 339 12.63 -9.69 -24.37
N ALA A 340 13.90 -9.29 -24.26
CA ALA A 340 14.88 -9.38 -25.34
C ALA A 340 15.05 -10.82 -25.87
N LYS A 341 14.79 -11.84 -25.04
CA LYS A 341 14.82 -13.26 -25.43
C LYS A 341 13.44 -13.85 -25.64
N ARG A 342 12.37 -13.05 -25.50
CA ARG A 342 10.97 -13.52 -25.49
C ARG A 342 10.75 -14.67 -24.50
N ALA A 343 11.52 -14.69 -23.41
CA ALA A 343 11.39 -15.72 -22.39
C ALA A 343 9.99 -15.65 -21.77
N PHE A 344 9.33 -16.80 -21.60
CA PHE A 344 7.98 -16.91 -21.02
C PHE A 344 6.84 -16.19 -21.75
N VAL A 345 7.09 -15.40 -22.80
CA VAL A 345 6.06 -14.62 -23.53
C VAL A 345 4.95 -15.52 -24.11
N HIS A 346 5.27 -16.73 -24.54
CA HIS A 346 4.30 -17.68 -25.09
C HIS A 346 3.18 -18.06 -24.11
N TRP A 347 3.44 -18.02 -22.79
CA TRP A 347 2.41 -18.25 -21.77
C TRP A 347 1.37 -17.13 -21.75
N TYR A 348 1.78 -15.89 -22.03
CA TYR A 348 0.88 -14.74 -22.08
C TYR A 348 0.08 -14.75 -23.38
N VAL A 349 0.75 -14.95 -24.52
CA VAL A 349 0.11 -14.98 -25.85
C VAL A 349 -0.91 -16.12 -26.00
N GLY A 350 -0.73 -17.23 -25.27
CA GLY A 350 -1.67 -18.35 -25.28
C GLY A 350 -2.99 -18.09 -24.53
N GLU A 351 -3.09 -16.99 -23.78
CA GLU A 351 -4.17 -16.74 -22.81
C GLU A 351 -4.98 -15.48 -23.18
N GLY A 352 -5.15 -15.24 -24.48
CA GLY A 352 -5.86 -14.09 -25.05
C GLY A 352 -4.97 -12.87 -25.25
#